data_AF-A0A7Z2ZQM6-F1
#
_entry.id   AF-A0A7Z2ZQM6-F1
#
_cell.length_a   1.000
_cell.length_b   1.000
_cell.length_c   1.000
_cell.angle_alpha   90.00
_cell.angle_beta   90.00
_cell.angle_gamma   90.00
#
_symmetry.space_group_name_H-M   'P 1'
#
loop_
_entity.id
_entity.type
_entity.pdbx_description
1 polymer ?
#
loop_
_entity_poly.entity_id
_entity_poly.type
_entity_poly.pdbx_seq_one_letter_code
_entity_poly.pdbx_strand_id
1 'polypeptide(L)'
;MPINEKELMDEIKDLYSVLNIKSFGAKGDGVTDDTAAFIAARNEVIRLISNFPQNPGARRGNIKLYIPAGTYIVKAGKALMNDSVSPTTMGFSVVGDGRMISRIIFDPPGTNQYLFYNRDGWNQMHISDIEFFSTKITNHFFYSYSTGRSHNMEIERCHFGGKWGYGFHLEGTNTNSEMTWYRCGFSGEWVKALYIPATASDQFVNYDFISCQFEVSKGDFIDVQKGGSINVIGGSLLYYPTTQQGLGGTFFKLGVGGGDHNGGAMRFICVGARVELTTPDSKLVQSEWKSGIITFLNIECGSQSFQSDKNLVSASFNSGGDSYPNIVFDNCNLQGRHEYKYTFASFQRLENIAYRNCLITQHAHPEQFISLVNTSGFNDGGVPQISFQKCSGLAGTSQSKHIFDTELNWSRTTSGTAFKKIVSINTANNALPYNKYPTEDVFIPLGAIITKVSIFIPPGSIKASYPGWNYTVSTSEANPTVLASANPVQGDTKKGFNTQQETFFVCDTDEKRHIVLTASSGVNEIKKGYCMIEYMG
;
A
#
# COMPACT_ATOMS: atom_id res chain seq x y z
N MET A 1 59.70 9.63 -9.00
CA MET A 1 59.14 10.77 -8.24
C MET A 1 57.79 10.31 -7.71
N PRO A 2 57.47 10.50 -6.42
CA PRO A 2 56.12 10.22 -5.95
C PRO A 2 55.21 11.28 -6.55
N ILE A 3 54.24 10.88 -7.36
CA ILE A 3 53.16 11.76 -7.82
C ILE A 3 52.43 12.20 -6.55
N ASN A 4 52.35 13.51 -6.31
CA ASN A 4 51.65 13.98 -5.13
C ASN A 4 50.14 13.70 -5.30
N GLU A 5 49.44 13.45 -4.20
CA GLU A 5 48.01 13.07 -4.23
C GLU A 5 47.13 14.07 -5.00
N LYS A 6 47.50 15.36 -5.00
CA LYS A 6 46.80 16.40 -5.76
C LYS A 6 47.06 16.30 -7.26
N GLU A 7 48.28 15.97 -7.69
CA GLU A 7 48.59 15.69 -9.10
C GLU A 7 47.88 14.43 -9.60
N LEU A 8 47.79 13.39 -8.78
CA LEU A 8 47.02 12.19 -9.11
C LEU A 8 45.52 12.50 -9.23
N MET A 9 44.98 13.34 -8.34
CA MET A 9 43.58 13.77 -8.40
C MET A 9 43.30 14.74 -9.55
N ASP A 10 44.28 15.56 -9.95
CA ASP A 10 44.18 16.43 -11.11
C ASP A 10 44.36 15.64 -12.43
N GLU A 11 45.17 14.57 -12.49
CA GLU A 11 45.22 13.62 -13.62
C GLU A 11 43.95 12.78 -13.75
N ILE A 12 43.34 12.35 -12.64
CA ILE A 12 42.06 11.61 -12.65
C ILE A 12 40.89 12.51 -13.06
N LYS A 13 40.94 13.81 -12.75
CA LYS A 13 39.98 14.83 -13.24
C LYS A 13 39.94 14.95 -14.76
N ASP A 14 41.06 14.69 -15.44
CA ASP A 14 41.11 14.72 -16.91
C ASP A 14 40.64 13.40 -17.54
N LEU A 15 40.54 12.30 -16.77
CA LEU A 15 39.95 11.03 -17.23
C LEU A 15 38.42 10.96 -17.07
N TYR A 16 37.80 11.83 -16.27
CA TYR A 16 36.35 12.03 -16.20
C TYR A 16 36.05 13.51 -16.00
N SER A 17 35.36 14.14 -16.95
CA SER A 17 34.94 15.53 -16.88
C SER A 17 34.01 15.81 -15.67
N VAL A 18 34.63 16.07 -14.52
CA VAL A 18 34.00 16.29 -13.20
C VAL A 18 34.25 17.71 -12.74
N LEU A 19 33.19 18.46 -12.43
CA LEU A 19 33.29 19.77 -11.80
C LEU A 19 33.09 19.62 -10.29
N ASN A 20 34.15 19.84 -9.52
CA ASN A 20 34.07 19.84 -8.06
C ASN A 20 33.56 21.20 -7.56
N ILE A 21 32.54 21.20 -6.71
CA ILE A 21 31.95 22.43 -6.14
C ILE A 21 32.97 23.31 -5.38
N LYS A 22 34.01 22.70 -4.79
CA LYS A 22 35.09 23.42 -4.10
C LYS A 22 35.91 24.30 -5.04
N SER A 23 36.01 23.94 -6.33
CA SER A 23 36.70 24.75 -7.34
C SER A 23 35.99 26.10 -7.60
N PHE A 24 34.74 26.24 -7.16
CA PHE A 24 33.96 27.48 -7.24
C PHE A 24 33.90 28.23 -5.90
N GLY A 25 34.71 27.83 -4.91
CA GLY A 25 34.83 28.52 -3.63
C GLY A 25 33.87 28.03 -2.52
N ALA A 26 33.14 26.94 -2.74
CA ALA A 26 32.31 26.35 -1.68
C ALA A 26 33.18 25.85 -0.52
N LYS A 27 32.80 26.16 0.72
CA LYS A 27 33.51 25.72 1.92
C LYS A 27 32.94 24.44 2.51
N GLY A 28 31.62 24.23 2.48
CA GLY A 28 31.00 23.01 3.02
C GLY A 28 31.26 22.78 4.51
N ASP A 29 31.42 23.85 5.28
CA ASP A 29 31.76 23.86 6.71
C ASP A 29 30.53 23.92 7.64
N GLY A 30 29.32 23.90 7.06
CA GLY A 30 28.05 23.99 7.79
C GLY A 30 27.72 25.38 8.33
N VAL A 31 28.49 26.42 7.98
CA VAL A 31 28.30 27.80 8.47
C VAL A 31 28.32 28.81 7.33
N THR A 32 29.25 28.65 6.39
CA THR A 32 29.42 29.54 5.24
C THR A 32 28.23 29.38 4.29
N ASP A 33 27.73 30.52 3.80
CA ASP A 33 26.77 30.55 2.69
C ASP A 33 27.50 30.21 1.37
N ASP A 34 27.31 28.99 0.89
CA ASP A 34 27.96 28.46 -0.30
C ASP A 34 27.18 28.78 -1.60
N THR A 35 26.10 29.55 -1.52
CA THR A 35 25.19 29.82 -2.66
C THR A 35 25.90 30.30 -3.92
N ALA A 36 26.86 31.22 -3.78
CA ALA A 36 27.58 31.78 -4.93
C ALA A 36 28.37 30.70 -5.70
N ALA A 37 28.98 29.76 -4.97
CA ALA A 37 29.73 28.65 -5.57
C ALA A 37 28.80 27.69 -6.33
N PHE A 38 27.62 27.39 -5.78
CA PHE A 38 26.61 26.57 -6.46
C PHE A 38 26.07 27.21 -7.74
N ILE A 39 25.77 28.51 -7.70
CA ILE A 39 25.34 29.26 -8.88
C ILE A 39 26.44 29.28 -9.95
N ALA A 40 27.70 29.50 -9.57
CA ALA A 40 28.82 29.51 -10.49
C ALA A 40 29.04 28.12 -11.13
N ALA A 41 29.02 27.05 -10.32
CA ALA A 41 29.17 25.69 -10.81
C ALA A 41 28.03 25.29 -11.77
N ARG A 42 26.77 25.61 -11.43
CA ARG A 42 25.62 25.41 -12.32
C ARG A 42 25.81 26.12 -13.66
N ASN A 43 26.24 27.39 -13.63
CA ASN A 43 26.47 28.15 -14.86
C ASN A 43 27.59 27.52 -15.72
N GLU A 44 28.63 26.97 -15.09
CA GLU A 44 29.70 26.28 -15.81
C GLU A 44 29.24 24.96 -16.44
N VAL A 45 28.40 24.18 -15.73
CA VAL A 45 27.73 23.00 -16.30
C VAL A 45 26.95 23.37 -17.56
N ILE A 46 26.20 24.48 -17.52
CA ILE A 46 25.44 24.97 -18.67
C ILE A 46 26.36 25.41 -19.82
N ARG A 47 27.47 26.11 -19.50
CA ARG A 47 28.46 26.56 -20.49
C ARG A 47 29.10 25.39 -21.24
N LEU A 48 29.25 24.24 -20.58
CA LEU A 48 29.92 23.04 -21.11
C LEU A 48 28.97 22.05 -21.81
N ILE A 49 27.70 22.43 -22.00
CA ILE A 49 26.79 21.70 -22.88
C ILE A 49 27.36 21.66 -24.30
N SER A 50 27.39 20.46 -24.91
CA SER A 50 27.80 20.28 -26.30
C SER A 50 26.74 19.53 -27.11
N ASN A 51 26.95 19.47 -28.42
CA ASN A 51 26.15 18.60 -29.29
C ASN A 51 26.63 17.14 -29.17
N PHE A 52 25.73 16.19 -29.44
CA PHE A 52 26.12 14.81 -29.70
C PHE A 52 26.89 14.73 -31.03
N PRO A 53 28.10 14.13 -31.07
CA PRO A 53 28.87 14.01 -32.30
C PRO A 53 28.13 13.25 -33.41
N GLN A 54 27.31 12.26 -33.03
CA GLN A 54 26.61 11.35 -33.95
C GLN A 54 25.17 11.78 -34.24
N ASN A 55 24.65 12.80 -33.56
CA ASN A 55 23.28 13.30 -33.76
C ASN A 55 23.24 14.85 -33.66
N PRO A 56 23.62 15.56 -34.74
CA PRO A 56 23.59 17.01 -34.78
C PRO A 56 22.16 17.54 -34.52
N GLY A 57 22.00 18.34 -33.46
CA GLY A 57 20.71 18.86 -33.01
C GLY A 57 20.25 18.32 -31.64
N ALA A 58 20.79 17.18 -31.21
CA ALA A 58 20.68 16.72 -29.83
C ALA A 58 21.82 17.29 -28.98
N ARG A 59 21.50 17.78 -27.78
CA ARG A 59 22.45 18.37 -26.83
C ARG A 59 22.66 17.45 -25.63
N ARG A 60 23.89 17.42 -25.10
CA ARG A 60 24.25 16.70 -23.87
C ARG A 60 25.00 17.56 -22.87
N GLY A 61 24.72 17.31 -21.60
CA GLY A 61 25.66 17.57 -20.51
C GLY A 61 26.83 16.61 -20.64
N ASN A 62 28.05 17.12 -20.50
CA ASN A 62 29.27 16.32 -20.58
C ASN A 62 29.93 16.12 -19.21
N ILE A 63 29.27 16.57 -18.14
CA ILE A 63 29.93 16.83 -16.87
C ILE A 63 29.10 16.37 -15.69
N LYS A 64 29.78 15.77 -14.73
CA LYS A 64 29.26 15.46 -13.41
C LYS A 64 29.59 16.61 -12.43
N LEU A 65 28.57 17.20 -11.82
CA LEU A 65 28.75 18.12 -10.69
C LEU A 65 28.99 17.30 -9.43
N TYR A 66 30.21 17.36 -8.91
CA TYR A 66 30.64 16.62 -7.74
C TYR A 66 30.64 17.49 -6.48
N ILE A 67 30.02 16.97 -5.43
CA ILE A 67 29.86 17.63 -4.13
C ILE A 67 30.54 16.73 -3.09
N PRO A 68 31.79 17.01 -2.70
CA PRO A 68 32.52 16.17 -1.76
C PRO A 68 31.95 16.31 -0.34
N ALA A 69 32.40 15.43 0.56
CA ALA A 69 32.05 15.43 1.97
C ALA A 69 32.05 16.84 2.59
N GLY A 70 31.01 17.12 3.37
CA GLY A 70 30.79 18.43 3.97
C GLY A 70 29.31 18.81 4.03
N THR A 71 29.02 19.89 4.77
CA THR A 71 27.69 20.47 4.88
C THR A 71 27.67 21.85 4.22
N TYR A 72 26.91 22.00 3.14
CA TYR A 72 26.86 23.20 2.33
C TYR A 72 25.54 23.94 2.54
N ILE A 73 25.59 25.21 2.94
CA ILE A 73 24.37 26.02 3.09
C ILE A 73 24.07 26.74 1.77
N VAL A 74 22.86 26.58 1.26
CA VAL A 74 22.37 27.22 0.04
C VAL A 74 21.11 28.04 0.37
N LYS A 75 21.18 29.34 0.13
CA LYS A 75 20.17 30.35 0.49
C LYS A 75 19.46 30.98 -0.70
N ALA A 76 19.60 30.44 -1.91
CA ALA A 76 18.85 30.90 -3.07
C ALA A 76 18.19 29.73 -3.81
N GLY A 77 16.94 29.94 -4.26
CA GLY A 77 16.28 29.02 -5.17
C GLY A 77 17.02 28.92 -6.50
N LYS A 78 16.76 27.84 -7.23
CA LYS A 78 17.34 27.48 -8.52
C LYS A 78 18.88 27.32 -8.50
N ALA A 79 19.50 27.25 -7.33
CA ALA A 79 20.96 27.25 -7.20
C ALA A 79 21.63 26.06 -7.90
N LEU A 80 20.99 24.89 -7.91
CA LEU A 80 21.50 23.70 -8.60
C LEU A 80 20.97 23.55 -10.03
N MET A 81 19.78 24.08 -10.32
CA MET A 81 19.20 24.04 -11.67
C MET A 81 18.21 25.19 -11.84
N ASN A 82 18.33 25.89 -12.96
CA ASN A 82 17.44 26.96 -13.37
C ASN A 82 16.79 26.64 -14.75
N ASP A 83 15.92 27.54 -15.18
CA ASP A 83 15.13 27.48 -16.41
C ASP A 83 15.82 28.12 -17.63
N SER A 84 17.14 28.34 -17.59
CA SER A 84 17.84 28.98 -18.72
C SER A 84 18.28 28.02 -19.82
N VAL A 85 18.17 26.70 -19.62
CA VAL A 85 18.60 25.72 -20.61
C VAL A 85 17.54 25.57 -21.70
N SER A 86 17.87 26.00 -22.91
CA SER A 86 17.07 25.82 -24.11
C SER A 86 17.99 25.80 -25.34
N PRO A 87 17.75 24.94 -26.35
CA PRO A 87 16.79 23.84 -26.36
C PRO A 87 17.17 22.71 -25.39
N THR A 88 16.27 21.74 -25.16
CA THR A 88 16.42 20.62 -24.22
C THR A 88 17.78 19.91 -24.36
N THR A 89 18.36 19.54 -23.23
CA THR A 89 19.66 18.88 -23.11
C THR A 89 19.56 17.62 -22.26
N MET A 90 20.20 16.53 -22.70
CA MET A 90 20.25 15.25 -21.98
C MET A 90 21.43 15.18 -21.01
N GLY A 91 21.32 14.47 -19.89
CA GLY A 91 22.50 14.07 -19.10
C GLY A 91 22.99 15.10 -18.08
N PHE A 92 22.10 15.65 -17.25
CA PHE A 92 22.51 16.43 -16.08
C PHE A 92 22.82 15.49 -14.90
N SER A 93 23.99 15.64 -14.26
CA SER A 93 24.45 14.74 -13.20
C SER A 93 24.95 15.48 -11.96
N VAL A 94 24.43 15.12 -10.78
CA VAL A 94 24.89 15.61 -9.47
C VAL A 94 25.23 14.40 -8.59
N VAL A 95 26.44 14.36 -8.03
CA VAL A 95 26.91 13.22 -7.23
C VAL A 95 27.65 13.70 -5.99
N GLY A 96 27.38 13.08 -4.84
CA GLY A 96 28.15 13.26 -3.61
C GLY A 96 28.95 12.03 -3.18
N ASP A 97 29.56 12.10 -1.99
CA ASP A 97 30.33 11.00 -1.37
C ASP A 97 29.47 10.02 -0.54
N GLY A 98 28.17 10.25 -0.45
CA GLY A 98 27.20 9.40 0.26
C GLY A 98 26.17 10.18 1.06
N ARG A 99 25.06 9.51 1.38
CA ARG A 99 24.02 10.03 2.30
C ARG A 99 24.65 10.43 3.63
N MET A 100 24.28 11.61 4.14
CA MET A 100 24.80 12.19 5.39
C MET A 100 26.31 12.48 5.40
N ILE A 101 27.03 12.20 4.31
CA ILE A 101 28.47 12.54 4.13
C ILE A 101 28.58 13.83 3.35
N SER A 102 27.93 13.88 2.18
CA SER A 102 27.72 15.11 1.42
C SER A 102 26.32 15.61 1.68
N ARG A 103 26.20 16.83 2.20
CA ARG A 103 24.92 17.37 2.66
C ARG A 103 24.71 18.79 2.19
N ILE A 104 23.56 19.07 1.60
CA ILE A 104 23.12 20.43 1.25
C ILE A 104 21.98 20.83 2.16
N ILE A 105 22.15 21.92 2.90
CA ILE A 105 21.08 22.58 3.65
C ILE A 105 20.51 23.70 2.78
N PHE A 106 19.28 23.50 2.32
CA PHE A 106 18.52 24.50 1.58
C PHE A 106 17.70 25.37 2.54
N ASP A 107 18.12 26.63 2.69
CA ASP A 107 17.53 27.60 3.61
C ASP A 107 17.45 29.01 2.99
N PRO A 108 16.72 29.20 1.88
CA PRO A 108 16.51 30.52 1.34
C PRO A 108 15.70 31.41 2.30
N PRO A 109 15.91 32.75 2.26
CA PRO A 109 15.15 33.67 3.09
C PRO A 109 13.68 33.79 2.64
N GLY A 110 13.41 33.61 1.34
CA GLY A 110 12.06 33.62 0.77
C GLY A 110 11.31 32.30 0.95
N THR A 111 10.02 32.32 0.63
CA THR A 111 9.15 31.14 0.61
C THR A 111 8.94 30.62 -0.82
N ASN A 112 8.42 29.40 -0.94
CA ASN A 112 8.06 28.74 -2.21
C ASN A 112 9.21 28.67 -3.22
N GLN A 113 10.43 28.45 -2.72
CA GLN A 113 11.63 28.32 -3.53
C GLN A 113 11.91 26.86 -3.86
N TYR A 114 12.35 26.59 -5.08
CA TYR A 114 12.79 25.27 -5.52
C TYR A 114 14.31 25.23 -5.63
N LEU A 115 14.98 24.18 -5.16
CA LEU A 115 16.42 24.02 -5.33
C LEU A 115 16.77 23.67 -6.78
N PHE A 116 15.97 22.79 -7.39
CA PHE A 116 16.02 22.42 -8.80
C PHE A 116 14.76 22.91 -9.52
N TYR A 117 14.95 23.59 -10.65
CA TYR A 117 13.84 24.13 -11.43
C TYR A 117 14.04 23.81 -12.91
N ASN A 118 13.35 22.77 -13.39
CA ASN A 118 13.39 22.32 -14.77
C ASN A 118 12.13 22.78 -15.52
N ARG A 119 12.32 23.39 -16.69
CA ARG A 119 11.25 23.77 -17.61
C ARG A 119 11.64 23.36 -19.02
N ASP A 120 11.39 22.09 -19.35
CA ASP A 120 11.83 21.43 -20.60
C ASP A 120 13.34 21.57 -20.92
N GLY A 121 14.16 21.96 -19.94
CA GLY A 121 15.57 22.28 -20.15
C GLY A 121 16.46 21.04 -20.10
N TRP A 122 16.18 20.14 -19.17
CA TRP A 122 16.92 18.91 -18.96
C TRP A 122 16.03 17.67 -19.03
N ASN A 123 16.58 16.56 -19.54
CA ASN A 123 16.05 15.20 -19.44
C ASN A 123 17.21 14.22 -19.22
N GLN A 124 16.92 12.93 -18.96
CA GLN A 124 17.96 11.92 -18.70
C GLN A 124 18.89 12.34 -17.56
N MET A 125 18.32 12.62 -16.39
CA MET A 125 19.05 13.21 -15.26
C MET A 125 19.43 12.17 -14.21
N HIS A 126 20.56 12.37 -13.54
CA HIS A 126 21.04 11.49 -12.48
C HIS A 126 21.45 12.29 -11.23
N ILE A 127 20.89 11.94 -10.08
CA ILE A 127 21.26 12.54 -8.78
C ILE A 127 21.56 11.42 -7.80
N SER A 128 22.77 11.39 -7.23
CA SER A 128 23.15 10.29 -6.34
C SER A 128 24.06 10.65 -5.16
N ASP A 129 24.02 9.77 -4.16
CA ASP A 129 25.00 9.71 -3.06
C ASP A 129 25.12 11.01 -2.27
N ILE A 130 23.98 11.61 -1.93
CA ILE A 130 23.94 12.92 -1.26
C ILE A 130 22.70 13.06 -0.37
N GLU A 131 22.82 13.86 0.70
CA GLU A 131 21.69 14.35 1.47
C GLU A 131 21.27 15.76 1.03
N PHE A 132 19.97 15.95 0.83
CA PHE A 132 19.33 17.25 0.77
C PHE A 132 18.50 17.47 2.03
N PHE A 133 18.73 18.59 2.71
CA PHE A 133 18.02 18.96 3.92
C PHE A 133 17.34 20.31 3.73
N SER A 134 16.10 20.45 4.17
CA SER A 134 15.43 21.75 4.20
C SER A 134 15.03 22.15 5.61
N THR A 135 15.11 23.45 5.90
CA THR A 135 14.77 24.05 7.19
C THR A 135 13.30 24.44 7.32
N LYS A 136 12.58 24.62 6.19
CA LYS A 136 11.23 25.21 6.15
C LYS A 136 10.29 24.44 5.24
N ILE A 137 9.06 24.23 5.69
CA ILE A 137 8.02 23.52 4.93
C ILE A 137 7.61 24.24 3.62
N THR A 138 8.00 25.50 3.43
CA THR A 138 7.75 26.28 2.21
C THR A 138 8.89 26.17 1.19
N ASN A 139 9.95 25.41 1.49
CA ASN A 139 11.00 25.08 0.53
C ASN A 139 10.61 23.81 -0.23
N HIS A 140 11.00 23.75 -1.49
CA HIS A 140 10.74 22.62 -2.37
C HIS A 140 12.04 22.12 -3.00
N PHE A 141 12.12 20.82 -3.26
CA PHE A 141 13.33 20.22 -3.80
C PHE A 141 13.39 20.39 -5.32
N PHE A 142 12.43 19.83 -6.05
CA PHE A 142 12.44 19.74 -7.50
C PHE A 142 11.11 20.17 -8.12
N TYR A 143 11.18 21.11 -9.06
CA TYR A 143 10.07 21.44 -9.97
C TYR A 143 10.40 20.98 -11.38
N SER A 144 9.44 20.33 -12.04
CA SER A 144 9.52 19.98 -13.46
C SER A 144 8.26 20.42 -14.20
N TYR A 145 8.39 21.36 -15.12
CA TYR A 145 7.34 21.67 -16.09
C TYR A 145 7.71 21.08 -17.44
N SER A 146 6.85 20.22 -18.01
CA SER A 146 7.12 19.55 -19.28
C SER A 146 5.99 19.71 -20.30
N THR A 147 6.38 20.02 -21.54
CA THR A 147 5.49 20.05 -22.72
C THR A 147 5.83 18.97 -23.74
N GLY A 148 6.69 18.03 -23.38
CA GLY A 148 7.10 16.94 -24.25
C GLY A 148 8.57 16.54 -24.13
N ARG A 149 9.31 17.06 -23.15
CA ARG A 149 10.78 16.98 -23.14
C ARG A 149 11.38 16.33 -21.91
N SER A 150 10.85 16.58 -20.71
CA SER A 150 11.42 16.05 -19.47
C SER A 150 11.02 14.59 -19.25
N HIS A 151 11.96 13.67 -19.17
CA HIS A 151 11.73 12.27 -18.82
C HIS A 151 13.04 11.59 -18.40
N ASN A 152 12.94 10.35 -17.95
CA ASN A 152 14.07 9.49 -17.62
C ASN A 152 14.95 10.11 -16.51
N MET A 153 14.45 10.14 -15.28
CA MET A 153 15.18 10.72 -14.15
C MET A 153 15.50 9.67 -13.11
N GLU A 154 16.78 9.58 -12.73
CA GLU A 154 17.28 8.63 -11.75
C GLU A 154 17.76 9.34 -10.50
N ILE A 155 17.19 8.96 -9.36
CA ILE A 155 17.56 9.46 -8.05
C ILE A 155 17.98 8.27 -7.20
N GLU A 156 19.25 8.19 -6.87
CA GLU A 156 19.85 6.97 -6.31
C GLU A 156 20.61 7.23 -5.02
N ARG A 157 20.32 6.45 -3.97
CA ARG A 157 21.01 6.56 -2.67
C ARG A 157 21.04 8.01 -2.16
N CYS A 158 19.95 8.75 -2.35
CA CYS A 158 19.78 10.09 -1.80
C CYS A 158 19.05 10.04 -0.44
N HIS A 159 19.31 11.00 0.43
CA HIS A 159 18.47 11.24 1.61
C HIS A 159 17.83 12.62 1.54
N PHE A 160 16.53 12.70 1.78
CA PHE A 160 15.77 13.95 1.83
C PHE A 160 15.27 14.16 3.25
N GLY A 161 15.94 15.03 4.01
CA GLY A 161 15.64 15.28 5.42
C GLY A 161 15.07 16.67 5.70
N GLY A 162 14.52 16.86 6.90
CA GLY A 162 14.09 18.18 7.37
C GLY A 162 12.64 18.49 7.03
N LYS A 163 12.34 19.72 6.60
CA LYS A 163 10.98 20.18 6.32
C LYS A 163 10.83 20.54 4.86
N TRP A 164 10.02 19.82 4.11
CA TRP A 164 9.82 20.06 2.68
C TRP A 164 8.36 20.30 2.35
N GLY A 165 8.09 21.28 1.49
CA GLY A 165 6.80 21.41 0.85
C GLY A 165 6.63 20.27 -0.13
N TYR A 166 7.33 20.35 -1.25
CA TYR A 166 7.28 19.36 -2.31
C TYR A 166 8.65 18.78 -2.59
N GLY A 167 8.73 17.46 -2.69
CA GLY A 167 9.93 16.77 -3.17
C GLY A 167 10.06 16.93 -4.68
N PHE A 168 9.17 16.27 -5.41
CA PHE A 168 9.11 16.27 -6.86
C PHE A 168 7.73 16.77 -7.28
N HIS A 169 7.67 18.04 -7.66
CA HIS A 169 6.45 18.67 -8.16
C HIS A 169 6.49 18.68 -9.69
N LEU A 170 5.60 17.89 -10.31
CA LEU A 170 5.58 17.69 -11.75
C LEU A 170 4.33 18.32 -12.35
N GLU A 171 4.51 19.26 -13.28
CA GLU A 171 3.43 19.95 -14.01
C GLU A 171 3.68 19.95 -15.52
N GLY A 172 2.68 20.39 -16.28
CA GLY A 172 2.77 20.58 -17.72
C GLY A 172 1.76 19.74 -18.50
N THR A 173 1.91 19.74 -19.82
CA THR A 173 0.92 19.19 -20.76
C THR A 173 1.32 17.84 -21.33
N ASN A 174 2.61 17.47 -21.28
CA ASN A 174 3.09 16.20 -21.83
C ASN A 174 4.45 15.81 -21.23
N THR A 175 4.68 14.51 -21.03
CA THR A 175 5.93 13.96 -20.49
C THR A 175 6.21 14.47 -19.05
N ASN A 176 7.31 14.13 -18.38
CA ASN A 176 7.50 13.93 -16.92
C ASN A 176 7.24 12.49 -16.48
N SER A 177 7.68 11.58 -17.33
CA SER A 177 7.51 10.14 -17.15
C SER A 177 8.87 9.47 -16.95
N GLU A 178 8.85 8.19 -16.60
CA GLU A 178 10.07 7.37 -16.51
C GLU A 178 11.00 7.91 -15.41
N MET A 179 10.56 7.93 -14.16
CA MET A 179 11.40 8.38 -13.05
C MET A 179 11.59 7.27 -12.04
N THR A 180 12.83 7.08 -11.58
CA THR A 180 13.22 6.03 -10.65
C THR A 180 13.88 6.63 -9.42
N TRP A 181 13.40 6.22 -8.25
CA TRP A 181 14.01 6.44 -6.96
C TRP A 181 14.52 5.09 -6.43
N TYR A 182 15.83 4.96 -6.27
CA TYR A 182 16.46 3.72 -5.83
C TYR A 182 17.20 3.93 -4.50
N ARG A 183 16.79 3.22 -3.46
CA ARG A 183 17.40 3.27 -2.11
C ARG A 183 17.42 4.68 -1.48
N CYS A 184 16.42 5.49 -1.82
CA CYS A 184 16.28 6.84 -1.26
C CYS A 184 15.61 6.83 0.11
N GLY A 185 16.04 7.71 1.02
CA GLY A 185 15.41 7.95 2.31
C GLY A 185 14.69 9.29 2.34
N PHE A 186 13.54 9.35 3.00
CA PHE A 186 12.77 10.56 3.26
C PHE A 186 12.50 10.64 4.76
N SER A 187 12.84 11.76 5.38
CA SER A 187 12.59 11.98 6.81
C SER A 187 12.14 13.40 7.14
N GLY A 188 11.60 13.56 8.35
CA GLY A 188 11.16 14.84 8.89
C GLY A 188 9.70 15.16 8.56
N GLU A 189 9.40 16.38 8.10
CA GLU A 189 8.05 16.86 7.81
C GLU A 189 7.89 17.17 6.33
N TRP A 190 6.80 16.68 5.73
CA TRP A 190 6.50 16.88 4.31
C TRP A 190 5.10 17.46 4.13
N VAL A 191 4.88 18.18 3.02
CA VAL A 191 3.52 18.31 2.46
C VAL A 191 3.31 17.12 1.52
N LYS A 192 4.12 16.99 0.46
CA LYS A 192 4.06 15.86 -0.51
C LYS A 192 5.45 15.52 -1.05
N ALA A 193 5.86 14.25 -1.02
CA ALA A 193 7.17 13.86 -1.58
C ALA A 193 7.15 13.78 -3.12
N LEU A 194 6.22 13.02 -3.71
CA LEU A 194 5.89 13.12 -5.15
C LEU A 194 4.52 13.78 -5.29
N TYR A 195 4.42 14.83 -6.10
CA TYR A 195 3.18 15.56 -6.33
C TYR A 195 2.94 15.83 -7.81
N ILE A 196 1.80 15.35 -8.31
CA ILE A 196 1.28 15.62 -9.65
C ILE A 196 -0.13 16.20 -9.49
N PRO A 197 -0.31 17.52 -9.65
CA PRO A 197 -1.60 18.19 -9.45
C PRO A 197 -2.59 17.87 -10.56
N ALA A 198 -3.88 18.13 -10.29
CA ALA A 198 -4.95 17.99 -11.29
C ALA A 198 -4.79 18.93 -12.50
N THR A 199 -3.99 19.99 -12.39
CA THR A 199 -3.63 20.87 -13.52
C THR A 199 -2.63 20.23 -14.49
N ALA A 200 -1.94 19.17 -14.09
CA ALA A 200 -0.99 18.45 -14.94
C ALA A 200 -1.69 17.49 -15.92
N SER A 201 -0.91 16.98 -16.87
CA SER A 201 -1.32 15.96 -17.83
C SER A 201 -1.48 14.59 -17.17
N ASP A 202 -2.46 13.80 -17.62
CA ASP A 202 -2.63 12.41 -17.19
C ASP A 202 -1.71 11.43 -17.95
N GLN A 203 -0.89 11.93 -18.89
CA GLN A 203 0.18 11.19 -19.57
C GLN A 203 1.47 11.06 -18.73
N PHE A 204 1.45 11.55 -17.50
CA PHE A 204 2.56 11.52 -16.55
C PHE A 204 2.57 10.14 -15.89
N VAL A 205 3.49 9.28 -16.31
CA VAL A 205 3.44 7.84 -16.00
C VAL A 205 4.83 7.24 -15.78
N ASN A 206 4.87 6.00 -15.28
CA ASN A 206 6.08 5.19 -15.12
C ASN A 206 7.02 5.74 -14.04
N TYR A 207 6.62 5.54 -12.79
CA TYR A 207 7.34 5.95 -11.58
C TYR A 207 7.72 4.73 -10.76
N ASP A 208 9.01 4.56 -10.48
CA ASP A 208 9.54 3.42 -9.74
C ASP A 208 10.18 3.87 -8.43
N PHE A 209 9.65 3.42 -7.30
CA PHE A 209 10.24 3.59 -5.97
C PHE A 209 10.73 2.22 -5.48
N ILE A 210 12.04 2.03 -5.45
CA ILE A 210 12.64 0.72 -5.18
C ILE A 210 13.53 0.81 -3.95
N SER A 211 13.18 0.04 -2.91
CA SER A 211 13.87 0.01 -1.61
C SER A 211 13.97 1.39 -0.95
N CYS A 212 12.96 2.24 -1.15
CA CYS A 212 12.88 3.57 -0.54
C CYS A 212 12.35 3.50 0.90
N GLN A 213 12.75 4.46 1.71
CA GLN A 213 12.27 4.63 3.09
C GLN A 213 11.52 5.94 3.18
N PHE A 214 10.25 5.93 3.57
CA PHE A 214 9.49 7.13 3.86
C PHE A 214 9.10 7.11 5.34
N GLU A 215 9.93 7.76 6.15
CA GLU A 215 9.87 7.70 7.61
C GLU A 215 9.75 9.12 8.17
N VAL A 216 8.52 9.61 8.32
CA VAL A 216 8.23 11.04 8.51
C VAL A 216 7.30 11.27 9.70
N SER A 217 7.24 12.49 10.24
CA SER A 217 6.21 12.85 11.23
C SER A 217 4.88 13.22 10.60
N LYS A 218 4.91 13.77 9.37
CA LYS A 218 3.72 14.16 8.62
C LYS A 218 3.98 14.29 7.11
N GLY A 219 2.90 14.22 6.34
CA GLY A 219 2.90 14.48 4.89
C GLY A 219 2.57 13.24 4.06
N ASP A 220 2.34 13.46 2.76
CA ASP A 220 2.00 12.39 1.83
C ASP A 220 3.24 11.91 1.07
N PHE A 221 3.34 10.60 0.81
CA PHE A 221 4.48 10.06 0.05
C PHE A 221 4.28 10.26 -1.45
N ILE A 222 3.18 9.76 -2.01
CA ILE A 222 2.82 9.90 -3.43
C ILE A 222 1.41 10.48 -3.53
N ASP A 223 1.28 11.64 -4.15
CA ASP A 223 -0.01 12.28 -4.47
C ASP A 223 -0.09 12.56 -5.97
N VAL A 224 -0.88 11.73 -6.66
CA VAL A 224 -1.15 11.85 -8.10
C VAL A 224 -2.63 12.08 -8.31
N GLN A 225 -3.03 13.27 -8.74
CA GLN A 225 -4.44 13.68 -8.71
C GLN A 225 -5.25 13.31 -9.97
N LYS A 226 -4.60 12.76 -11.01
CA LYS A 226 -5.28 12.22 -12.21
C LYS A 226 -4.96 10.73 -12.38
N GLY A 227 -4.07 10.40 -13.30
CA GLY A 227 -3.57 9.05 -13.54
C GLY A 227 -2.15 8.84 -13.01
N GLY A 228 -1.60 7.68 -13.29
CA GLY A 228 -0.22 7.30 -13.03
C GLY A 228 0.00 5.82 -13.33
N SER A 229 1.25 5.47 -13.65
CA SER A 229 1.73 4.08 -13.59
C SER A 229 2.87 4.05 -12.57
N ILE A 230 2.63 3.43 -11.41
CA ILE A 230 3.50 3.55 -10.23
C ILE A 230 3.85 2.15 -9.71
N ASN A 231 5.13 1.91 -9.47
CA ASN A 231 5.65 0.76 -8.74
C ASN A 231 6.30 1.22 -7.44
N VAL A 232 5.95 0.57 -6.34
CA VAL A 232 6.66 0.66 -5.06
C VAL A 232 7.13 -0.75 -4.69
N ILE A 233 8.43 -0.97 -4.57
CA ILE A 233 9.03 -2.29 -4.38
C ILE A 233 9.94 -2.29 -3.16
N GLY A 234 9.54 -3.00 -2.11
CA GLY A 234 10.20 -3.04 -0.82
C GLY A 234 10.15 -1.70 -0.10
N GLY A 235 10.98 -1.57 0.93
CA GLY A 235 11.10 -0.33 1.69
C GLY A 235 10.42 -0.36 3.06
N SER A 236 10.54 0.78 3.75
CA SER A 236 9.99 1.03 5.08
C SER A 236 9.15 2.31 5.01
N LEU A 237 7.85 2.19 5.28
CA LEU A 237 6.90 3.30 5.23
C LEU A 237 6.33 3.49 6.64
N LEU A 238 6.70 4.56 7.32
CA LEU A 238 6.22 4.81 8.67
C LEU A 238 5.94 6.28 8.91
N TYR A 239 4.89 6.51 9.68
CA TYR A 239 4.76 7.76 10.40
C TYR A 239 5.34 7.57 11.80
N TYR A 240 6.11 8.52 12.31
CA TYR A 240 6.67 8.39 13.66
C TYR A 240 5.53 8.21 14.69
N PRO A 241 5.64 7.24 15.62
CA PRO A 241 4.60 6.99 16.62
C PRO A 241 4.22 8.23 17.42
N THR A 242 2.93 8.56 17.42
CA THR A 242 2.36 9.68 18.18
C THR A 242 0.85 9.56 18.26
N THR A 243 0.26 10.07 19.34
CA THR A 243 -1.19 10.17 19.53
C THR A 243 -1.74 11.54 19.14
N GLN A 244 -0.87 12.48 18.74
CA GLN A 244 -1.26 13.84 18.38
C GLN A 244 -1.99 13.87 17.02
N GLN A 245 -3.14 14.56 16.97
CA GLN A 245 -3.84 14.87 15.73
C GLN A 245 -3.09 15.92 14.89
N GLY A 246 -3.27 15.86 13.58
CA GLY A 246 -2.55 16.68 12.59
C GLY A 246 -1.15 16.16 12.25
N LEU A 247 -0.75 15.01 12.81
CA LEU A 247 0.49 14.30 12.47
C LEU A 247 0.16 12.97 11.79
N GLY A 248 0.94 12.62 10.77
CA GLY A 248 0.60 11.56 9.82
C GLY A 248 0.33 12.09 8.41
N GLY A 249 -0.39 11.31 7.63
CA GLY A 249 -0.68 11.58 6.23
C GLY A 249 -1.09 10.31 5.50
N THR A 250 -1.10 10.35 4.18
CA THR A 250 -1.38 9.17 3.35
C THR A 250 -0.16 8.80 2.52
N PHE A 251 0.28 7.54 2.58
CA PHE A 251 1.39 7.12 1.72
C PHE A 251 1.00 7.21 0.24
N PHE A 252 -0.19 6.75 -0.14
CA PHE A 252 -0.62 6.74 -1.54
C PHE A 252 -1.96 7.45 -1.74
N LYS A 253 -1.94 8.67 -2.29
CA LYS A 253 -3.13 9.39 -2.78
C LYS A 253 -3.23 9.25 -4.29
N LEU A 254 -4.28 8.57 -4.72
CA LEU A 254 -4.50 8.17 -6.11
C LEU A 254 -5.82 8.79 -6.61
N GLY A 255 -5.74 9.86 -7.40
CA GLY A 255 -6.90 10.60 -7.93
C GLY A 255 -7.54 11.61 -6.96
N VAL A 256 -7.05 11.71 -5.71
CA VAL A 256 -7.69 12.50 -4.66
C VAL A 256 -7.67 14.00 -4.96
N GLY A 257 -8.84 14.62 -4.99
CA GLY A 257 -8.96 16.08 -5.22
C GLY A 257 -8.73 16.50 -6.67
N GLY A 258 -8.77 15.55 -7.62
CA GLY A 258 -8.68 15.82 -9.05
C GLY A 258 -10.00 15.66 -9.81
N GLY A 259 -9.92 15.85 -11.13
CA GLY A 259 -11.05 15.70 -12.06
C GLY A 259 -11.02 14.38 -12.83
N ASP A 260 -11.99 14.19 -13.72
CA ASP A 260 -12.09 13.00 -14.56
C ASP A 260 -10.83 12.81 -15.43
N HIS A 261 -10.44 11.56 -15.63
CA HIS A 261 -9.33 11.18 -16.50
C HIS A 261 -9.71 11.36 -17.98
N ASN A 262 -8.75 11.64 -18.87
CA ASN A 262 -8.98 11.65 -20.32
C ASN A 262 -7.82 10.99 -21.08
N GLY A 263 -7.65 9.68 -20.89
CA GLY A 263 -6.75 8.85 -21.71
C GLY A 263 -5.40 8.47 -21.08
N GLY A 264 -5.16 8.78 -19.81
CA GLY A 264 -3.97 8.35 -19.05
C GLY A 264 -4.04 6.95 -18.43
N ALA A 265 -2.90 6.40 -18.01
CA ALA A 265 -2.83 5.12 -17.29
C ALA A 265 -3.28 5.28 -15.82
N MET A 266 -3.94 4.26 -15.25
CA MET A 266 -4.23 4.16 -13.81
C MET A 266 -3.81 2.80 -13.31
N ARG A 267 -2.56 2.70 -12.87
CA ARG A 267 -1.97 1.46 -12.42
C ARG A 267 -1.03 1.72 -11.26
N PHE A 268 -1.31 1.10 -10.13
CA PHE A 268 -0.49 1.17 -8.94
C PHE A 268 -0.18 -0.25 -8.44
N ILE A 269 1.08 -0.50 -8.12
CA ILE A 269 1.47 -1.69 -7.35
C ILE A 269 2.41 -1.30 -6.21
N CYS A 270 2.15 -1.86 -5.03
CA CYS A 270 3.08 -1.86 -3.91
C CYS A 270 3.40 -3.31 -3.52
N VAL A 271 4.68 -3.66 -3.45
CA VAL A 271 5.16 -5.03 -3.20
C VAL A 271 6.13 -5.04 -2.04
N GLY A 272 5.89 -5.85 -1.01
CA GLY A 272 6.91 -6.17 0.00
C GLY A 272 7.32 -5.03 0.94
N ALA A 273 6.53 -3.95 1.02
CA ALA A 273 6.82 -2.85 1.94
C ALA A 273 6.40 -3.22 3.37
N ARG A 274 7.24 -2.86 4.36
CA ARG A 274 6.84 -2.78 5.76
C ARG A 274 6.17 -1.44 5.99
N VAL A 275 5.00 -1.44 6.63
CA VAL A 275 4.19 -0.25 6.85
C VAL A 275 3.84 -0.12 8.34
N GLU A 276 3.96 1.09 8.88
CA GLU A 276 3.52 1.42 10.24
C GLU A 276 2.56 2.62 10.23
N LEU A 277 1.30 2.36 10.59
CA LEU A 277 0.24 3.36 10.65
C LEU A 277 -0.11 3.64 12.12
N THR A 278 0.79 4.35 12.81
CA THR A 278 0.75 4.55 14.27
C THR A 278 0.07 5.83 14.71
N THR A 279 -0.39 6.67 13.78
CA THR A 279 -1.00 7.97 14.10
C THR A 279 -2.48 8.00 13.69
N PRO A 280 -3.33 8.81 14.36
CA PRO A 280 -4.75 8.90 14.02
C PRO A 280 -5.05 9.33 12.58
N ASP A 281 -4.14 10.08 11.95
CA ASP A 281 -4.31 10.59 10.58
C ASP A 281 -3.53 9.77 9.53
N SER A 282 -2.91 8.66 9.93
CA SER A 282 -2.12 7.81 9.03
C SER A 282 -2.99 6.90 8.16
N LYS A 283 -2.70 6.87 6.86
CA LYS A 283 -3.36 5.99 5.88
C LYS A 283 -2.32 5.32 4.98
N LEU A 284 -2.55 4.06 4.67
CA LEU A 284 -1.84 3.37 3.59
C LEU A 284 -2.21 3.99 2.25
N VAL A 285 -3.52 4.10 1.97
CA VAL A 285 -4.01 4.55 0.67
C VAL A 285 -5.32 5.30 0.78
N GLN A 286 -5.46 6.33 -0.06
CA GLN A 286 -6.72 6.97 -0.39
C GLN A 286 -6.83 7.04 -1.91
N SER A 287 -7.93 6.51 -2.47
CA SER A 287 -8.13 6.47 -3.91
C SER A 287 -9.50 7.00 -4.33
N GLU A 288 -9.50 7.84 -5.35
CA GLU A 288 -10.66 8.32 -6.12
C GLU A 288 -10.53 7.95 -7.61
N TRP A 289 -9.56 7.09 -7.98
CA TRP A 289 -9.56 6.45 -9.29
C TRP A 289 -10.87 5.71 -9.51
N LYS A 290 -11.40 5.80 -10.74
CA LYS A 290 -12.67 5.18 -11.15
C LYS A 290 -12.48 3.95 -12.03
N SER A 291 -11.25 3.71 -12.49
CA SER A 291 -10.89 2.52 -13.27
C SER A 291 -9.40 2.21 -13.13
N GLY A 292 -8.94 1.14 -13.76
CA GLY A 292 -7.55 0.71 -13.68
C GLY A 292 -7.31 -0.32 -12.59
N ILE A 293 -6.11 -0.33 -12.02
CA ILE A 293 -5.64 -1.39 -11.11
C ILE A 293 -4.88 -0.80 -9.93
N ILE A 294 -5.22 -1.24 -8.72
CA ILE A 294 -4.50 -0.99 -7.48
C ILE A 294 -4.17 -2.35 -6.86
N THR A 295 -2.88 -2.63 -6.65
CA THR A 295 -2.44 -3.90 -6.06
C THR A 295 -1.47 -3.68 -4.91
N PHE A 296 -1.74 -4.37 -3.80
CA PHE A 296 -0.83 -4.52 -2.67
C PHE A 296 -0.49 -6.00 -2.54
N LEU A 297 0.81 -6.32 -2.60
CA LEU A 297 1.32 -7.69 -2.55
C LEU A 297 2.35 -7.81 -1.45
N ASN A 298 2.20 -8.78 -0.55
CA ASN A 298 3.17 -9.03 0.54
C ASN A 298 3.41 -7.79 1.43
N ILE A 299 2.36 -7.03 1.75
CA ILE A 299 2.49 -5.84 2.59
C ILE A 299 2.33 -6.21 4.06
N GLU A 300 3.24 -5.72 4.90
CA GLU A 300 3.20 -5.92 6.35
C GLU A 300 2.78 -4.62 7.05
N CYS A 301 1.48 -4.45 7.31
CA CYS A 301 0.94 -3.34 8.10
C CYS A 301 0.66 -3.70 9.57
N GLY A 302 0.89 -4.95 9.98
CA GLY A 302 0.46 -5.47 11.28
C GLY A 302 1.43 -5.20 12.43
N SER A 303 2.68 -4.85 12.15
CA SER A 303 3.73 -4.70 13.18
C SER A 303 3.40 -3.74 14.33
N GLN A 304 2.55 -2.73 14.11
CA GLN A 304 2.12 -1.75 15.13
C GLN A 304 0.62 -1.79 15.46
N SER A 305 -0.06 -2.85 15.02
CA SER A 305 -1.50 -3.05 15.22
C SER A 305 -1.92 -3.17 16.69
N PHE A 306 -1.04 -3.63 17.58
CA PHE A 306 -1.35 -3.78 19.00
C PHE A 306 -1.57 -2.43 19.72
N GLN A 307 -1.04 -1.34 19.17
CA GLN A 307 -1.14 0.00 19.73
C GLN A 307 -1.93 1.00 18.86
N SER A 308 -2.23 0.63 17.62
CA SER A 308 -3.02 1.47 16.71
C SER A 308 -4.52 1.35 16.99
N ASP A 309 -5.30 2.41 16.77
CA ASP A 309 -6.76 2.33 16.87
C ASP A 309 -7.30 1.33 15.85
N LYS A 310 -8.02 0.31 16.31
CA LYS A 310 -8.68 -0.68 15.45
C LYS A 310 -9.71 -0.07 14.49
N ASN A 311 -10.23 1.12 14.82
CA ASN A 311 -11.17 1.84 13.96
C ASN A 311 -10.51 2.81 12.98
N LEU A 312 -9.17 2.93 13.00
CA LEU A 312 -8.42 3.74 12.05
C LEU A 312 -8.77 3.31 10.63
N VAL A 313 -9.29 4.23 9.81
CA VAL A 313 -9.50 3.97 8.38
C VAL A 313 -8.14 4.02 7.68
N SER A 314 -7.48 2.87 7.56
CA SER A 314 -6.14 2.70 7.01
C SER A 314 -6.12 2.70 5.48
N ALA A 315 -7.20 2.29 4.83
CA ALA A 315 -7.40 2.41 3.39
C ALA A 315 -8.79 2.98 3.09
N SER A 316 -8.90 3.88 2.12
CA SER A 316 -10.19 4.45 1.69
C SER A 316 -10.27 4.50 0.17
N PHE A 317 -11.35 3.94 -0.38
CA PHE A 317 -11.64 3.92 -1.80
C PHE A 317 -13.00 4.57 -2.04
N ASN A 318 -13.05 5.57 -2.92
CA ASN A 318 -14.26 6.31 -3.23
C ASN A 318 -14.57 6.19 -4.71
N SER A 319 -15.72 5.63 -5.06
CA SER A 319 -16.15 5.47 -6.46
C SER A 319 -16.48 6.80 -7.13
N GLY A 320 -16.68 7.87 -6.35
CA GLY A 320 -17.13 9.17 -6.87
C GLY A 320 -18.48 9.11 -7.58
N GLY A 321 -19.27 8.07 -7.32
CA GLY A 321 -20.55 7.80 -7.98
C GLY A 321 -20.45 7.16 -9.37
N ASP A 322 -19.33 6.49 -9.68
CA ASP A 322 -19.13 5.76 -10.92
C ASP A 322 -18.77 4.28 -10.66
N SER A 323 -17.49 3.97 -10.47
CA SER A 323 -16.98 2.62 -10.29
C SER A 323 -15.63 2.68 -9.57
N TYR A 324 -15.08 1.52 -9.19
CA TYR A 324 -13.75 1.41 -8.60
C TYR A 324 -12.71 0.91 -9.62
N PRO A 325 -11.40 1.13 -9.42
CA PRO A 325 -10.39 0.29 -10.02
C PRO A 325 -10.55 -1.16 -9.53
N ASN A 326 -9.94 -2.11 -10.23
CA ASN A 326 -9.69 -3.42 -9.63
C ASN A 326 -8.74 -3.24 -8.44
N ILE A 327 -9.12 -3.71 -7.26
CA ILE A 327 -8.38 -3.54 -6.00
C ILE A 327 -8.04 -4.91 -5.45
N VAL A 328 -6.75 -5.20 -5.31
CA VAL A 328 -6.29 -6.50 -4.80
C VAL A 328 -5.29 -6.29 -3.67
N PHE A 329 -5.56 -6.94 -2.54
CA PHE A 329 -4.59 -7.18 -1.47
C PHE A 329 -4.29 -8.68 -1.46
N ASP A 330 -3.03 -9.06 -1.66
CA ASP A 330 -2.62 -10.46 -1.72
C ASP A 330 -1.44 -10.74 -0.78
N ASN A 331 -1.60 -11.74 0.08
CA ASN A 331 -0.63 -12.18 1.07
C ASN A 331 -0.16 -11.04 2.00
N CYS A 332 -1.10 -10.22 2.47
CA CYS A 332 -0.82 -9.05 3.31
C CYS A 332 -1.20 -9.28 4.77
N ASN A 333 -0.54 -8.57 5.67
CA ASN A 333 -0.97 -8.39 7.05
C ASN A 333 -1.57 -6.98 7.21
N LEU A 334 -2.84 -6.87 7.57
CA LEU A 334 -3.60 -5.62 7.50
C LEU A 334 -4.11 -5.20 8.88
N GLN A 335 -4.17 -3.89 9.11
CA GLN A 335 -4.65 -3.29 10.36
C GLN A 335 -5.69 -2.21 10.08
N GLY A 336 -6.43 -1.80 11.12
CA GLY A 336 -7.51 -0.84 11.03
C GLY A 336 -8.65 -1.34 10.15
N ARG A 337 -9.38 -0.40 9.56
CA ARG A 337 -10.51 -0.65 8.65
C ARG A 337 -10.20 -0.20 7.23
N HIS A 338 -10.71 -0.96 6.27
CA HIS A 338 -10.73 -0.59 4.86
C HIS A 338 -12.11 -0.07 4.48
N GLU A 339 -12.16 1.17 4.02
CA GLU A 339 -13.40 1.89 3.72
C GLU A 339 -13.69 1.96 2.23
N TYR A 340 -14.94 1.69 1.87
CA TYR A 340 -15.46 1.81 0.52
C TYR A 340 -16.65 2.77 0.52
N LYS A 341 -16.47 3.93 -0.12
CA LYS A 341 -17.50 4.95 -0.30
C LYS A 341 -18.15 4.78 -1.67
N TYR A 342 -19.47 4.72 -1.70
CA TYR A 342 -20.26 4.49 -2.90
C TYR A 342 -21.53 5.35 -2.92
N THR A 343 -22.15 5.47 -4.09
CA THR A 343 -23.47 6.06 -4.28
C THR A 343 -24.40 5.05 -4.96
N PHE A 344 -25.69 5.38 -5.09
CA PHE A 344 -26.62 4.60 -5.90
C PHE A 344 -26.16 4.37 -7.34
N ALA A 345 -25.30 5.22 -7.90
CA ALA A 345 -24.82 5.10 -9.29
C ALA A 345 -23.58 4.23 -9.42
N SER A 346 -23.00 3.75 -8.31
CA SER A 346 -21.72 3.03 -8.31
C SER A 346 -21.76 1.61 -8.89
N PHE A 347 -22.91 1.17 -9.42
CA PHE A 347 -23.11 -0.15 -10.02
C PHE A 347 -22.64 -0.24 -11.49
N GLN A 348 -22.03 0.81 -12.04
CA GLN A 348 -21.75 0.89 -13.49
C GLN A 348 -20.91 -0.29 -14.00
N ARG A 349 -20.08 -0.88 -13.15
CA ARG A 349 -19.26 -2.05 -13.45
C ARG A 349 -19.30 -3.06 -12.30
N LEU A 350 -18.83 -4.28 -12.58
CA LEU A 350 -18.53 -5.29 -11.57
C LEU A 350 -17.01 -5.33 -11.40
N GLU A 351 -16.53 -4.72 -10.34
CA GLU A 351 -15.12 -4.53 -10.04
C GLU A 351 -14.58 -5.70 -9.25
N ASN A 352 -13.31 -6.04 -9.48
CA ASN A 352 -12.65 -7.07 -8.70
C ASN A 352 -12.02 -6.44 -7.47
N ILE A 353 -12.74 -6.46 -6.35
CA ILE A 353 -12.22 -6.09 -5.03
C ILE A 353 -11.97 -7.37 -4.25
N ALA A 354 -10.69 -7.68 -3.99
CA ALA A 354 -10.32 -8.96 -3.40
C ALA A 354 -9.20 -8.86 -2.35
N TYR A 355 -9.37 -9.62 -1.28
CA TYR A 355 -8.37 -9.92 -0.27
C TYR A 355 -8.05 -11.41 -0.33
N ARG A 356 -6.78 -11.75 -0.55
CA ARG A 356 -6.31 -13.13 -0.75
C ARG A 356 -5.17 -13.43 0.20
N ASN A 357 -5.24 -14.55 0.91
CA ASN A 357 -4.19 -14.99 1.83
C ASN A 357 -3.81 -13.92 2.89
N CYS A 358 -4.75 -13.04 3.26
CA CYS A 358 -4.47 -11.93 4.17
C CYS A 358 -4.75 -12.30 5.63
N LEU A 359 -3.93 -11.76 6.54
CA LEU A 359 -4.19 -11.73 7.97
C LEU A 359 -4.74 -10.35 8.34
N ILE A 360 -5.88 -10.30 9.04
CA ILE A 360 -6.48 -9.08 9.56
C ILE A 360 -6.21 -9.00 11.06
N THR A 361 -5.35 -8.08 11.49
CA THR A 361 -4.75 -8.09 12.83
C THR A 361 -5.67 -7.68 13.98
N GLN A 362 -6.74 -6.93 13.70
CA GLN A 362 -7.55 -6.27 14.73
C GLN A 362 -9.06 -6.61 14.66
N HIS A 363 -9.46 -7.44 13.70
CA HIS A 363 -10.86 -7.78 13.45
C HIS A 363 -11.02 -9.29 13.29
N ALA A 364 -12.10 -9.82 13.88
CA ALA A 364 -12.42 -11.23 13.81
C ALA A 364 -13.34 -11.58 12.63
N HIS A 365 -13.92 -10.57 11.96
CA HIS A 365 -14.87 -10.80 10.88
C HIS A 365 -14.73 -9.78 9.73
N PRO A 366 -15.07 -10.16 8.49
CA PRO A 366 -15.04 -9.27 7.33
C PRO A 366 -15.82 -7.97 7.53
N GLU A 367 -17.03 -8.01 8.10
CA GLU A 367 -17.88 -6.83 8.30
C GLU A 367 -17.38 -5.87 9.39
N GLN A 368 -16.48 -6.31 10.26
CA GLN A 368 -15.79 -5.44 11.21
C GLN A 368 -14.62 -4.70 10.54
N PHE A 369 -13.89 -5.42 9.68
CA PHE A 369 -12.76 -4.89 8.92
C PHE A 369 -13.19 -3.92 7.82
N ILE A 370 -14.25 -4.26 7.09
CA ILE A 370 -14.78 -3.42 6.03
C ILE A 370 -15.69 -2.33 6.60
N SER A 371 -15.50 -1.10 6.13
CA SER A 371 -16.43 0.02 6.34
C SER A 371 -17.10 0.37 5.01
N LEU A 372 -18.43 0.39 4.98
CA LEU A 372 -19.21 0.73 3.79
C LEU A 372 -19.92 2.05 4.05
N VAL A 373 -19.73 3.04 3.17
CA VAL A 373 -20.31 4.38 3.33
C VAL A 373 -21.12 4.74 2.08
N ASN A 374 -22.45 4.74 2.19
CA ASN A 374 -23.33 5.27 1.15
C ASN A 374 -23.35 6.79 1.25
N THR A 375 -22.68 7.47 0.33
CA THR A 375 -22.58 8.95 0.31
C THR A 375 -23.79 9.62 -0.33
N SER A 376 -24.70 8.86 -0.97
CA SER A 376 -25.93 9.39 -1.56
C SER A 376 -27.15 9.35 -0.63
N GLY A 377 -27.12 8.54 0.44
CA GLY A 377 -28.22 8.44 1.40
C GLY A 377 -29.51 7.76 0.90
N PHE A 378 -29.56 7.37 -0.38
CA PHE A 378 -30.68 6.67 -1.01
C PHE A 378 -30.16 5.42 -1.73
N ASN A 379 -30.85 4.28 -1.60
CA ASN A 379 -30.64 2.99 -2.27
C ASN A 379 -29.21 2.40 -2.22
N ASP A 380 -29.09 1.12 -1.84
CA ASP A 380 -27.80 0.43 -1.69
C ASP A 380 -27.25 -0.20 -2.99
N GLY A 381 -27.85 0.10 -4.15
CA GLY A 381 -27.56 -0.60 -5.42
C GLY A 381 -26.10 -0.56 -5.88
N GLY A 382 -25.35 0.46 -5.47
CA GLY A 382 -23.91 0.62 -5.76
C GLY A 382 -22.97 0.06 -4.70
N VAL A 383 -23.47 -0.73 -3.74
CA VAL A 383 -22.62 -1.39 -2.75
C VAL A 383 -21.65 -2.35 -3.44
N PRO A 384 -20.34 -2.28 -3.15
CA PRO A 384 -19.37 -3.18 -3.76
C PRO A 384 -19.48 -4.59 -3.17
N GLN A 385 -19.37 -5.59 -4.05
CA GLN A 385 -19.02 -6.96 -3.64
C GLN A 385 -17.52 -7.02 -3.34
N ILE A 386 -17.15 -7.71 -2.26
CA ILE A 386 -15.76 -7.83 -1.81
C ILE A 386 -15.44 -9.30 -1.52
N SER A 387 -14.47 -9.87 -2.24
CA SER A 387 -14.05 -11.26 -2.06
C SER A 387 -12.98 -11.39 -0.99
N PHE A 388 -13.16 -12.33 -0.07
CA PHE A 388 -12.17 -12.80 0.90
C PHE A 388 -11.88 -14.27 0.60
N GLN A 389 -10.60 -14.59 0.39
CA GLN A 389 -10.14 -15.93 0.03
C GLN A 389 -8.89 -16.32 0.82
N LYS A 390 -8.98 -17.40 1.58
CA LYS A 390 -7.95 -17.87 2.52
C LYS A 390 -7.48 -16.77 3.48
N CYS A 391 -8.40 -15.91 3.88
CA CYS A 391 -8.11 -14.86 4.85
C CYS A 391 -8.37 -15.37 6.26
N SER A 392 -7.76 -14.72 7.25
CA SER A 392 -8.03 -14.95 8.67
C SER A 392 -8.00 -13.62 9.41
N GLY A 393 -8.58 -13.60 10.59
CA GLY A 393 -8.51 -12.44 11.47
C GLY A 393 -8.28 -12.84 12.90
N LEU A 394 -7.72 -11.92 13.68
CA LEU A 394 -7.44 -12.14 15.09
C LEU A 394 -8.66 -11.70 15.91
N ALA A 395 -9.29 -12.66 16.59
CA ALA A 395 -10.26 -12.38 17.64
C ALA A 395 -9.51 -12.06 18.94
N GLY A 396 -9.97 -11.04 19.66
CA GLY A 396 -9.47 -10.76 21.00
C GLY A 396 -9.76 -11.94 21.93
N THR A 397 -8.76 -12.74 22.26
CA THR A 397 -8.72 -13.73 23.35
C THR A 397 -9.69 -14.93 23.32
N SER A 398 -10.71 -15.01 22.45
CA SER A 398 -11.61 -16.17 22.37
C SER A 398 -11.06 -17.28 21.47
N GLN A 399 -11.23 -18.53 21.89
CA GLN A 399 -10.79 -19.74 21.16
C GLN A 399 -11.68 -20.08 19.94
N SER A 400 -12.76 -19.32 19.70
CA SER A 400 -13.68 -19.57 18.60
C SER A 400 -13.02 -19.32 17.25
N LYS A 401 -13.30 -20.20 16.28
CA LYS A 401 -12.75 -20.13 14.92
C LYS A 401 -13.65 -19.23 14.08
N HIS A 402 -13.14 -18.08 13.62
CA HIS A 402 -13.88 -17.15 12.77
C HIS A 402 -13.45 -17.29 11.32
N ILE A 403 -14.39 -17.62 10.43
CA ILE A 403 -14.14 -17.81 9.01
C ILE A 403 -14.29 -16.50 8.26
N PHE A 404 -13.26 -16.10 7.52
CA PHE A 404 -13.28 -14.91 6.67
C PHE A 404 -13.73 -15.19 5.23
N ASP A 405 -13.66 -16.44 4.77
CA ASP A 405 -13.90 -16.78 3.36
C ASP A 405 -15.35 -16.53 2.94
N THR A 406 -15.57 -15.40 2.24
CA THR A 406 -16.87 -14.89 1.80
C THR A 406 -16.73 -13.96 0.57
N GLU A 407 -17.72 -13.94 -0.30
CA GLU A 407 -18.09 -12.85 -1.19
C GLU A 407 -18.98 -11.83 -0.44
N LEU A 408 -18.39 -10.97 0.37
CA LEU A 408 -19.13 -9.99 1.17
C LEU A 408 -20.02 -9.11 0.27
N ASN A 409 -21.27 -8.91 0.69
CA ASN A 409 -22.32 -8.15 -0.02
C ASN A 409 -22.82 -8.77 -1.33
N TRP A 410 -22.51 -10.03 -1.66
CA TRP A 410 -23.01 -10.69 -2.88
C TRP A 410 -24.53 -10.56 -3.08
N SER A 411 -25.31 -10.60 -2.00
CA SER A 411 -26.77 -10.51 -2.04
C SER A 411 -27.33 -9.09 -2.07
N ARG A 412 -26.47 -8.08 -1.88
CA ARG A 412 -26.86 -6.66 -1.80
C ARG A 412 -26.47 -5.87 -3.06
N THR A 413 -25.48 -6.34 -3.80
CA THR A 413 -25.05 -5.69 -5.04
C THR A 413 -25.96 -6.09 -6.22
N THR A 414 -26.08 -5.21 -7.22
CA THR A 414 -27.04 -5.35 -8.33
C THR A 414 -26.79 -6.61 -9.19
N SER A 415 -25.58 -7.16 -9.21
CA SER A 415 -25.23 -8.37 -9.96
C SER A 415 -24.15 -9.20 -9.26
N GLY A 416 -24.36 -9.46 -7.98
CA GLY A 416 -23.39 -10.20 -7.17
C GLY A 416 -23.32 -11.68 -7.51
N THR A 417 -22.14 -12.25 -7.26
CA THR A 417 -21.86 -13.67 -7.40
C THR A 417 -21.49 -14.25 -6.05
N ALA A 418 -21.97 -15.47 -5.76
CA ALA A 418 -21.63 -16.20 -4.54
C ALA A 418 -21.13 -17.59 -4.91
N PHE A 419 -20.23 -18.12 -4.10
CA PHE A 419 -19.67 -19.46 -4.29
C PHE A 419 -20.02 -20.35 -3.11
N LYS A 420 -20.17 -21.66 -3.39
CA LYS A 420 -20.27 -22.67 -2.35
C LYS A 420 -18.89 -22.88 -1.72
N LYS A 421 -18.86 -22.88 -0.38
CA LYS A 421 -17.69 -23.05 0.46
C LYS A 421 -17.98 -24.14 1.48
N ILE A 422 -16.94 -24.81 1.96
CA ILE A 422 -17.08 -25.89 2.93
C ILE A 422 -16.11 -25.62 4.07
N VAL A 423 -16.64 -25.56 5.29
CA VAL A 423 -15.86 -25.54 6.52
C VAL A 423 -16.01 -26.86 7.26
N SER A 424 -14.93 -27.36 7.85
CA SER A 424 -14.98 -28.54 8.72
C SER A 424 -14.84 -28.15 10.19
N ILE A 425 -15.67 -28.76 11.04
CA ILE A 425 -15.65 -28.57 12.49
C ILE A 425 -15.11 -29.84 13.14
N ASN A 426 -13.90 -29.76 13.69
CA ASN A 426 -13.26 -30.86 14.43
C ASN A 426 -12.50 -30.32 15.65
N THR A 427 -12.30 -31.21 16.62
CA THR A 427 -11.44 -31.00 17.78
C THR A 427 -9.96 -30.91 17.37
N ALA A 428 -9.12 -30.40 18.26
CA ALA A 428 -7.66 -30.34 18.07
C ALA A 428 -7.00 -31.72 17.81
N ASN A 429 -7.66 -32.82 18.18
CA ASN A 429 -7.19 -34.19 17.94
C ASN A 429 -7.63 -34.77 16.59
N ASN A 430 -8.14 -33.94 15.67
CA ASN A 430 -8.69 -34.35 14.38
C ASN A 430 -9.81 -35.40 14.54
N ALA A 431 -10.73 -35.12 15.45
CA ALA A 431 -11.85 -35.99 15.84
C ALA A 431 -13.11 -35.16 16.11
N LEU A 432 -14.27 -35.82 16.11
CA LEU A 432 -15.53 -35.22 16.54
C LEU A 432 -15.55 -35.05 18.08
N PRO A 433 -16.36 -34.12 18.63
CA PRO A 433 -16.50 -33.95 20.07
C PRO A 433 -17.04 -35.21 20.76
N TYR A 434 -16.91 -35.27 22.08
CA TYR A 434 -17.37 -36.38 22.91
C TYR A 434 -17.66 -35.87 24.32
N ASN A 435 -18.26 -36.68 25.19
CA ASN A 435 -18.84 -36.25 26.45
C ASN A 435 -17.94 -35.40 27.39
N LYS A 436 -16.60 -35.53 27.36
CA LYS A 436 -15.70 -34.66 28.16
C LYS A 436 -15.42 -33.30 27.50
N TYR A 437 -15.45 -33.24 26.17
CA TYR A 437 -15.32 -32.03 25.37
C TYR A 437 -16.47 -32.03 24.35
N PRO A 438 -17.70 -31.74 24.82
CA PRO A 438 -18.92 -32.12 24.09
C PRO A 438 -19.22 -31.20 22.93
N THR A 439 -18.51 -30.09 22.77
CA THR A 439 -18.81 -29.06 21.78
C THR A 439 -17.57 -28.63 21.02
N GLU A 440 -17.75 -28.38 19.73
CA GLU A 440 -16.83 -27.62 18.88
C GLU A 440 -17.65 -26.62 18.07
N ASP A 441 -17.12 -25.42 17.85
CA ASP A 441 -17.85 -24.32 17.24
C ASP A 441 -17.06 -23.58 16.16
N VAL A 442 -17.80 -22.86 15.33
CA VAL A 442 -17.25 -21.97 14.30
C VAL A 442 -18.21 -20.82 14.05
N PHE A 443 -17.68 -19.63 13.77
CA PHE A 443 -18.43 -18.52 13.20
C PHE A 443 -18.21 -18.50 11.70
N ILE A 444 -19.28 -18.72 10.92
CA ILE A 444 -19.24 -18.48 9.48
C ILE A 444 -19.56 -17.00 9.17
N PRO A 445 -19.26 -16.50 7.96
CA PRO A 445 -19.50 -15.10 7.61
C PRO A 445 -20.96 -14.66 7.81
N LEU A 446 -21.18 -13.41 8.26
CA LEU A 446 -22.53 -12.86 8.41
C LEU A 446 -23.21 -12.76 7.04
N GLY A 447 -24.47 -13.18 6.96
CA GLY A 447 -25.24 -13.23 5.71
C GLY A 447 -24.98 -14.47 4.84
N ALA A 448 -24.13 -15.40 5.28
CA ALA A 448 -23.96 -16.69 4.62
C ALA A 448 -25.26 -17.51 4.64
N ILE A 449 -25.43 -18.37 3.65
CA ILE A 449 -26.55 -19.31 3.57
C ILE A 449 -26.01 -20.73 3.67
N ILE A 450 -26.33 -21.45 4.75
CA ILE A 450 -25.98 -22.87 4.88
C ILE A 450 -26.88 -23.65 3.95
N THR A 451 -26.26 -24.43 3.06
CA THR A 451 -26.95 -25.27 2.07
C THR A 451 -26.93 -26.75 2.47
N LYS A 452 -25.94 -27.17 3.25
CA LYS A 452 -25.80 -28.58 3.64
C LYS A 452 -24.98 -28.76 4.91
N VAL A 453 -25.38 -29.74 5.72
CA VAL A 453 -24.59 -30.24 6.85
C VAL A 453 -24.35 -31.74 6.69
N SER A 454 -23.09 -32.15 6.83
CA SER A 454 -22.68 -33.55 6.71
C SER A 454 -21.94 -34.02 7.96
N ILE A 455 -22.35 -35.14 8.53
CA ILE A 455 -21.65 -35.81 9.64
C ILE A 455 -21.35 -37.24 9.25
N PHE A 456 -20.08 -37.62 9.32
CA PHE A 456 -19.63 -38.95 8.96
C PHE A 456 -18.65 -39.54 9.96
N ILE A 457 -18.86 -40.83 10.25
CA ILE A 457 -17.90 -41.70 10.93
C ILE A 457 -17.88 -43.01 10.14
N PRO A 458 -16.71 -43.51 9.71
CA PRO A 458 -16.65 -44.70 8.86
C PRO A 458 -17.12 -45.96 9.61
N PRO A 459 -17.82 -46.89 8.91
CA PRO A 459 -18.16 -48.21 9.47
C PRO A 459 -16.90 -48.95 9.98
N GLY A 460 -17.04 -49.70 11.07
CA GLY A 460 -15.98 -50.53 11.66
C GLY A 460 -14.93 -49.78 12.48
N SER A 461 -14.99 -48.44 12.55
CA SER A 461 -14.14 -47.60 13.41
C SER A 461 -14.53 -47.66 14.89
N ILE A 462 -15.80 -47.98 15.15
CA ILE A 462 -16.34 -48.24 16.48
C ILE A 462 -16.52 -49.76 16.62
N LYS A 463 -15.94 -50.36 17.66
CA LYS A 463 -15.88 -51.82 17.83
C LYS A 463 -17.04 -52.41 18.63
N ALA A 464 -17.80 -51.58 19.33
CA ALA A 464 -18.93 -51.99 20.15
C ALA A 464 -20.19 -51.20 19.77
N SER A 465 -21.37 -51.77 20.05
CA SER A 465 -22.64 -51.11 19.78
C SER A 465 -23.08 -50.38 21.05
N TYR A 466 -22.97 -49.06 21.02
CA TYR A 466 -23.38 -48.16 22.10
C TYR A 466 -24.72 -47.50 21.77
N PRO A 467 -25.74 -47.60 22.65
CA PRO A 467 -26.99 -46.86 22.49
C PRO A 467 -26.79 -45.37 22.82
N GLY A 468 -27.60 -44.49 22.20
CA GLY A 468 -27.69 -43.08 22.58
C GLY A 468 -26.57 -42.16 22.09
N TRP A 469 -25.65 -42.66 21.26
CA TRP A 469 -24.73 -41.78 20.55
C TRP A 469 -25.49 -40.95 19.53
N ASN A 470 -25.34 -39.64 19.62
CA ASN A 470 -25.93 -38.70 18.67
C ASN A 470 -25.04 -37.46 18.60
N TYR A 471 -24.98 -36.87 17.41
CA TYR A 471 -24.38 -35.56 17.19
C TYR A 471 -25.44 -34.60 16.66
N THR A 472 -25.40 -33.36 17.12
CA THR A 472 -26.30 -32.30 16.67
C THR A 472 -25.47 -31.11 16.20
N VAL A 473 -25.84 -30.54 15.06
CA VAL A 473 -25.35 -29.24 14.60
C VAL A 473 -26.47 -28.24 14.77
N SER A 474 -26.23 -27.18 15.54
CA SER A 474 -27.22 -26.13 15.80
C SER A 474 -26.62 -24.74 15.82
N THR A 475 -27.47 -23.72 15.74
CA THR A 475 -27.10 -22.32 16.03
C THR A 475 -26.96 -22.08 17.53
N SER A 476 -26.45 -20.92 17.95
CA SER A 476 -26.29 -20.55 19.37
C SER A 476 -27.34 -19.57 19.91
N GLU A 477 -28.39 -19.31 19.12
CA GLU A 477 -29.54 -18.52 19.54
C GLU A 477 -30.17 -19.06 20.83
N ALA A 478 -30.87 -18.20 21.59
CA ALA A 478 -31.57 -18.62 22.81
C ALA A 478 -32.51 -19.82 22.60
N ASN A 479 -33.07 -19.96 21.40
CA ASN A 479 -33.76 -21.15 20.92
C ASN A 479 -32.97 -21.72 19.72
N PRO A 480 -32.01 -22.63 19.95
CA PRO A 480 -31.13 -23.13 18.89
C PRO A 480 -31.90 -23.76 17.73
N THR A 481 -31.60 -23.34 16.50
CA THR A 481 -32.09 -24.01 15.30
C THR A 481 -31.22 -25.23 15.06
N VAL A 482 -31.80 -26.44 15.06
CA VAL A 482 -31.09 -27.67 14.71
C VAL A 482 -30.99 -27.77 13.19
N LEU A 483 -29.76 -27.70 12.68
CA LEU A 483 -29.45 -27.77 11.25
C LEU A 483 -29.27 -29.21 10.78
N ALA A 484 -28.77 -30.10 11.65
CA ALA A 484 -28.72 -31.55 11.41
C ALA A 484 -28.59 -32.32 12.71
N SER A 485 -29.14 -33.54 12.71
CA SER A 485 -28.90 -34.53 13.76
C SER A 485 -28.39 -35.83 13.14
N ALA A 486 -27.30 -36.37 13.68
CA ALA A 486 -26.68 -37.60 13.21
C ALA A 486 -26.82 -38.71 14.24
N ASN A 487 -27.48 -39.78 13.81
CA ASN A 487 -27.63 -41.01 14.57
C ASN A 487 -26.80 -42.13 13.90
N PRO A 488 -26.43 -43.18 14.64
CA PRO A 488 -25.76 -44.34 14.07
C PRO A 488 -26.58 -44.98 12.96
N VAL A 489 -25.91 -45.47 11.92
CA VAL A 489 -26.57 -46.18 10.81
C VAL A 489 -27.29 -47.42 11.35
N GLN A 490 -28.60 -47.50 11.12
CA GLN A 490 -29.47 -48.57 11.66
C GLN A 490 -29.41 -48.69 13.19
N GLY A 491 -29.11 -47.61 13.90
CA GLY A 491 -29.00 -47.61 15.37
C GLY A 491 -27.76 -48.31 15.92
N ASP A 492 -26.83 -48.74 15.06
CA ASP A 492 -25.61 -49.45 15.45
C ASP A 492 -24.36 -48.60 15.18
N THR A 493 -23.69 -48.16 16.24
CA THR A 493 -22.45 -47.37 16.16
C THR A 493 -21.33 -48.09 15.41
N LYS A 494 -21.32 -49.43 15.35
CA LYS A 494 -20.35 -50.19 14.52
C LYS A 494 -20.50 -49.91 13.03
N LYS A 495 -21.71 -49.55 12.58
CA LYS A 495 -21.99 -49.20 11.17
C LYS A 495 -21.66 -47.75 10.84
N GLY A 496 -21.15 -46.99 11.81
CA GLY A 496 -20.73 -45.61 11.63
C GLY A 496 -21.90 -44.63 11.55
N PHE A 497 -21.62 -43.44 11.03
CA PHE A 497 -22.55 -42.34 10.84
C PHE A 497 -22.43 -41.86 9.40
N ASN A 498 -23.55 -41.54 8.76
CA ASN A 498 -23.58 -41.00 7.40
C ASN A 498 -24.79 -40.09 7.21
N THR A 499 -24.79 -38.95 7.90
CA THR A 499 -25.84 -37.94 7.78
C THR A 499 -25.45 -36.93 6.70
N GLN A 500 -26.38 -36.67 5.80
CA GLN A 500 -26.28 -35.67 4.73
C GLN A 500 -27.60 -34.89 4.73
N GLN A 501 -27.62 -33.72 5.37
CA GLN A 501 -28.82 -32.90 5.53
C GLN A 501 -28.70 -31.67 4.64
N GLU A 502 -29.47 -31.64 3.55
CA GLU A 502 -29.66 -30.41 2.77
C GLU A 502 -30.53 -29.44 3.59
N THR A 503 -30.21 -28.15 3.53
CA THR A 503 -30.94 -27.10 4.26
C THR A 503 -30.88 -25.79 3.48
N PHE A 504 -31.68 -24.81 3.89
CA PHE A 504 -31.57 -23.42 3.46
C PHE A 504 -31.69 -22.57 4.72
N PHE A 505 -30.55 -22.20 5.29
CA PHE A 505 -30.52 -21.47 6.55
C PHE A 505 -29.69 -20.19 6.44
N VAL A 506 -30.34 -19.05 6.62
CA VAL A 506 -29.73 -17.72 6.50
C VAL A 506 -29.12 -17.32 7.84
N CYS A 507 -27.83 -16.98 7.81
CA CYS A 507 -27.06 -16.58 8.98
C CYS A 507 -27.04 -15.05 9.13
N ASP A 508 -28.18 -14.44 9.40
CA ASP A 508 -28.39 -12.98 9.44
C ASP A 508 -28.13 -12.31 10.81
N THR A 509 -27.78 -13.09 11.83
CA THR A 509 -27.33 -12.59 13.15
C THR A 509 -26.06 -13.28 13.63
N ASP A 510 -25.42 -12.72 14.66
CA ASP A 510 -24.24 -13.33 15.29
C ASP A 510 -24.51 -14.71 15.88
N GLU A 511 -25.68 -14.90 16.48
CA GLU A 511 -26.07 -16.17 17.09
C GLU A 511 -26.43 -17.22 16.03
N LYS A 512 -26.97 -16.80 14.88
CA LYS A 512 -27.31 -17.71 13.77
C LYS A 512 -26.09 -18.19 12.99
N ARG A 513 -25.07 -17.34 12.85
CA ARG A 513 -23.83 -17.71 12.16
C ARG A 513 -22.84 -18.47 13.05
N HIS A 514 -23.10 -18.52 14.36
CA HIS A 514 -22.35 -19.32 15.31
C HIS A 514 -22.87 -20.76 15.30
N ILE A 515 -22.12 -21.64 14.64
CA ILE A 515 -22.51 -23.03 14.41
C ILE A 515 -21.80 -23.92 15.43
N VAL A 516 -22.59 -24.67 16.20
CA VAL A 516 -22.13 -25.52 17.29
C VAL A 516 -22.40 -26.98 16.96
N LEU A 517 -21.34 -27.77 16.89
CA LEU A 517 -21.41 -29.23 16.84
C LEU A 517 -21.37 -29.77 18.27
N THR A 518 -22.42 -30.47 18.67
CA THR A 518 -22.57 -31.04 20.02
C THR A 518 -22.63 -32.57 19.96
N ALA A 519 -21.91 -33.23 20.86
CA ALA A 519 -22.02 -34.67 21.11
C ALA A 519 -22.96 -34.94 22.29
N SER A 520 -23.82 -35.95 22.16
CA SER A 520 -24.63 -36.42 23.28
C SER A 520 -23.76 -36.96 24.42
N SER A 521 -24.30 -37.02 25.64
CA SER A 521 -23.62 -37.63 26.80
C SER A 521 -23.26 -39.10 26.59
N GLY A 522 -23.94 -39.78 25.66
CA GLY A 522 -23.68 -41.17 25.27
C GLY A 522 -22.38 -41.35 24.47
N VAL A 523 -21.91 -40.31 23.77
CA VAL A 523 -20.65 -40.35 23.00
C VAL A 523 -19.48 -40.31 23.99
N ASN A 524 -19.04 -41.49 24.44
CA ASN A 524 -18.10 -41.65 25.55
C ASN A 524 -16.67 -41.99 25.13
N GLU A 525 -16.40 -42.05 23.82
CA GLU A 525 -15.07 -42.24 23.25
C GLU A 525 -14.83 -41.29 22.08
N ILE A 526 -13.58 -40.89 21.90
CA ILE A 526 -13.13 -40.02 20.81
C ILE A 526 -13.15 -40.82 19.50
N LYS A 527 -13.73 -40.25 18.43
CA LYS A 527 -13.71 -40.86 17.10
C LYS A 527 -13.32 -39.90 16.00
N LYS A 528 -12.49 -40.43 15.09
CA LYS A 528 -12.18 -39.79 13.82
C LYS A 528 -13.42 -39.84 12.93
N GLY A 529 -13.72 -38.72 12.32
CA GLY A 529 -14.87 -38.48 11.46
C GLY A 529 -14.75 -37.06 10.92
N TYR A 530 -15.79 -36.60 10.25
CA TYR A 530 -15.87 -35.20 9.83
C TYR A 530 -17.28 -34.67 10.03
N CYS A 531 -17.35 -33.43 10.51
CA CYS A 531 -18.51 -32.56 10.37
C CYS A 531 -18.14 -31.50 9.34
N MET A 532 -18.97 -31.34 8.30
CA MET A 532 -18.79 -30.36 7.23
C MET A 532 -20.05 -29.51 7.09
N ILE A 533 -19.85 -28.20 6.98
CA ILE A 533 -20.90 -27.21 6.71
C ILE A 533 -20.63 -26.62 5.33
N GLU A 534 -21.52 -26.89 4.37
CA GLU A 534 -21.53 -26.20 3.07
C GLU A 534 -22.35 -24.92 3.21
N TYR A 535 -21.79 -23.80 2.76
CA TYR A 535 -22.47 -22.52 2.75
C TYR A 535 -22.21 -21.75 1.47
N MET A 536 -23.17 -20.94 1.03
CA MET A 536 -22.98 -19.90 0.03
C MET A 536 -22.56 -18.63 0.76
N GLY A 537 -21.42 -18.08 0.36
CA GLY A 537 -20.79 -17.05 1.15
C GLY A 537 -19.82 -16.22 0.39
#